data_AF-A0A851STG9-F1
#
_entry.id   AF-A0A851STG9-F1
#
_cell.length_a   1.000
_cell.length_b   1.000
_cell.length_c   1.000
_cell.angle_alpha   90.00
_cell.angle_beta   90.00
_cell.angle_gamma   90.00
#
_symmetry.space_group_name_H-M   'P 1'
#
loop_
_entity.id
_entity.type
_entity.pdbx_description
1 polymer ?
#
loop_
_entity_poly.entity_id
_entity_poly.type
_entity_poly.pdbx_seq_one_letter_code
_entity_poly.pdbx_strand_id
1 'polypeptide(L)' 'QLIPLFLIIGSGGVGAALYVMRLAMFNPEVCWDKKNNPEPWNKLAPNDQYKVKCEIQTFRKYRLLGNTDF' A
#
# COMPACT_ATOMS: atom_id res chain seq x y z
N GLN A 1 -15.21 18.89 33.73
CA GLN A 1 -14.99 17.61 33.01
C GLN A 1 -14.57 17.93 31.58
N LEU A 2 -13.30 17.71 31.20
CA LEU A 2 -12.78 17.97 29.84
C LEU A 2 -12.35 16.68 29.10
N ILE A 3 -12.55 15.51 29.73
CA ILE A 3 -12.24 14.18 29.17
C ILE A 3 -12.73 13.97 27.72
N PRO A 4 -13.96 14.35 27.33
CA PRO A 4 -14.42 14.11 25.96
C PRO A 4 -13.61 14.88 24.90
N LEU A 5 -13.07 16.05 25.25
CA LEU A 5 -12.26 16.86 24.33
C LEU A 5 -10.89 16.21 24.05
N PHE A 6 -10.25 15.68 25.10
CA PHE A 6 -8.95 15.01 24.98
C PHE A 6 -9.02 13.70 24.19
N LEU A 7 -10.14 12.98 24.27
CA LEU A 7 -10.34 11.76 23.49
C LEU A 7 -10.41 12.05 21.99
N ILE A 8 -11.12 13.10 21.57
CA ILE A 8 -11.24 13.46 20.15
C ILE A 8 -9.89 13.95 19.62
N ILE A 9 -9.22 14.86 20.33
CA ILE A 9 -7.91 15.39 19.91
C ILE A 9 -6.85 14.28 19.90
N GLY A 10 -6.83 13.44 20.95
CA GLY A 10 -5.91 12.30 21.05
C GLY A 10 -6.16 11.28 19.94
N SER A 11 -7.42 10.92 19.66
CA SER A 11 -7.76 9.98 18.59
C SER A 11 -7.38 10.53 17.20
N GLY A 12 -7.56 11.83 16.95
CA GLY A 12 -7.12 12.47 15.72
C GLY A 12 -5.60 12.44 15.54
N GLY A 13 -4.85 12.78 16.59
CA GLY A 13 -3.38 12.74 16.57
C GLY A 13 -2.82 11.32 16.40
N VAL A 14 -3.37 10.35 17.14
CA VAL A 14 -3.01 8.93 17.02
C VAL A 14 -3.37 8.40 15.64
N GLY A 15 -4.56 8.72 15.11
CA GLY A 15 -4.97 8.32 13.76
C GLY A 15 -4.06 8.86 12.66
N ALA A 16 -3.67 10.14 12.76
CA ALA A 16 -2.73 10.75 11.82
C ALA A 16 -1.33 10.11 11.89
N ALA A 17 -0.81 9.88 13.11
CA ALA A 17 0.48 9.23 13.31
C ALA A 17 0.49 7.79 12.78
N LEU A 18 -0.57 7.02 13.05
CA LEU A 18 -0.74 5.66 12.55
C LEU A 18 -0.83 5.63 11.02
N TYR A 19 -1.49 6.62 10.40
CA TYR A 19 -1.58 6.71 8.95
C TYR A 19 -0.19 6.95 8.31
N VAL A 20 0.58 7.91 8.84
CA VAL A 20 1.95 8.16 8.37
C VAL A 20 2.85 6.94 8.59
N MET A 21 2.73 6.27 9.75
CA MET A 21 3.49 5.05 10.05
C MET A 21 3.14 3.91 9.08
N ARG A 22 1.85 3.74 8.75
CA ARG A 22 1.40 2.78 7.74
C ARG A 22 2.00 3.12 6.37
N LEU A 23 1.93 4.38 5.94
CA LEU A 23 2.53 4.80 4.67
C LEU A 23 4.05 4.55 4.67
N ALA A 24 4.73 4.85 5.76
CA ALA A 24 6.16 4.63 5.89
C ALA A 24 6.55 3.15 5.76
N MET A 25 5.78 2.23 6.33
CA MET A 25 6.13 0.80 6.38
C MET A 25 5.64 0.00 5.17
N PHE A 26 4.49 0.35 4.60
CA PHE A 26 3.84 -0.45 3.54
C PHE A 26 3.99 0.15 2.14
N ASN A 27 4.62 1.34 2.00
CA ASN A 27 4.94 1.84 0.67
C ASN A 27 6.19 1.15 0.12
N PRO A 28 6.11 0.53 -1.08
CA PRO A 28 7.25 -0.11 -1.72
C PRO A 28 8.31 0.90 -2.18
N GLU A 29 8.04 2.20 -2.15
CA GLU A 29 9.00 3.28 -2.47
C GLU A 29 9.83 3.71 -1.25
N VAL A 30 9.41 3.35 -0.04
CA VAL A 30 10.05 3.77 1.22
C VAL A 30 10.75 2.56 1.83
N CYS A 31 11.99 2.33 1.42
CA CYS A 31 12.85 1.31 2.03
C CYS A 31 13.60 1.86 3.24
N TRP A 32 13.26 1.36 4.43
CA TRP A 32 13.99 1.62 5.67
C TRP A 32 15.24 0.74 5.82
N ASP A 33 15.33 -0.36 5.06
CA ASP A 33 16.49 -1.26 5.05
C ASP A 33 17.38 -0.99 3.83
N LYS A 34 18.36 -0.10 4.01
CA LYS A 34 19.38 0.21 2.99
C LYS A 34 20.41 -0.91 2.80
N LYS A 35 20.50 -1.89 3.71
CA LYS A 35 21.62 -2.85 3.76
C LYS A 35 21.29 -4.20 3.11
N ASN A 36 20.06 -4.72 3.28
CA ASN A 36 19.66 -5.99 2.64
C ASN A 36 18.76 -5.81 1.41
N ASN A 37 18.23 -4.61 1.17
CA ASN A 37 17.42 -4.33 -0.01
C ASN A 37 17.59 -2.86 -0.46
N PRO A 38 18.81 -2.48 -0.91
CA PRO A 38 19.14 -1.12 -1.34
C PRO A 38 18.24 -0.60 -2.47
N GLU A 39 17.55 -1.52 -3.14
CA GLU A 39 16.72 -1.30 -4.31
C GLU A 39 15.30 -1.85 -4.05
N PRO A 40 14.34 -1.02 -3.59
CA PRO A 40 12.97 -1.45 -3.31
C PRO A 40 12.29 -2.28 -4.41
N TRP A 41 12.64 -1.99 -5.66
CA TRP A 41 12.11 -2.64 -6.87
C TRP A 41 12.57 -4.08 -7.08
N ASN A 42 13.64 -4.54 -6.42
CA ASN A 42 14.19 -5.87 -6.68
C ASN A 42 13.31 -7.02 -6.14
N LYS A 43 12.33 -6.70 -5.28
CA LYS A 43 11.33 -7.68 -4.76
C LYS A 43 9.99 -7.62 -5.48
N LEU A 44 9.79 -6.64 -6.36
CA LEU A 44 8.56 -6.51 -7.15
C LEU A 44 8.69 -7.42 -8.37
N ALA A 45 7.85 -8.44 -8.48
CA ALA A 45 7.74 -9.20 -9.72
C ALA A 45 7.33 -8.23 -10.85
N PRO A 46 7.79 -8.41 -12.11
CA PRO A 46 7.42 -7.53 -13.23
C PRO A 46 5.90 -7.36 -13.45
N ASN A 47 5.10 -8.27 -12.89
CA ASN A 47 3.64 -8.28 -12.97
C ASN A 47 2.94 -7.58 -11.80
N ASP A 48 3.67 -7.21 -10.74
CA ASP A 48 3.11 -6.50 -9.58
C ASP A 48 3.17 -4.98 -9.82
N GLN A 49 2.19 -4.48 -10.58
CA GLN A 49 1.97 -3.04 -10.71
C GLN A 49 1.34 -2.49 -9.43
N TYR A 50 2.17 -2.07 -8.47
CA TYR A 50 1.68 -1.55 -7.19
C TYR A 50 0.92 -0.21 -7.31
N LYS A 51 1.20 0.60 -8.34
CA LYS A 51 0.55 1.92 -8.55
C LYS A 51 -0.82 1.84 -9.23
N VAL A 52 -1.13 0.73 -9.89
CA VAL A 52 -2.32 0.65 -10.77
C VAL A 52 -2.96 -0.72 -10.63
N LYS A 53 -3.82 -0.87 -9.61
CA LYS A 53 -4.93 -1.82 -9.68
C LYS A 53 -6.14 -1.05 -10.21
N CYS A 54 -6.17 -0.76 -11.51
CA CYS A 54 -7.38 -0.26 -12.14
C CYS A 54 -8.20 -1.43 -12.71
N GLU A 55 -9.53 -1.30 -12.68
CA GLU A 55 -10.46 -2.34 -13.19
C GLU A 55 -10.10 -2.82 -14.61
N ILE A 56 -9.51 -1.94 -15.42
CA ILE A 56 -9.05 -2.25 -16.78
C ILE A 56 -7.98 -3.36 -16.80
N GLN A 57 -7.06 -3.41 -15.82
CA GLN A 57 -6.04 -4.47 -15.75
C GLN A 57 -6.65 -5.81 -15.32
N THR A 58 -7.56 -5.77 -14.35
CA THR A 58 -8.31 -6.93 -13.88
C THR A 58 -9.19 -7.50 -14.99
N PHE A 59 -9.91 -6.64 -15.72
CA PHE A 59 -10.72 -7.03 -16.88
C PHE A 59 -9.87 -7.61 -18.01
N ARG A 60 -8.71 -7.01 -18.32
CA ARG A 60 -7.76 -7.57 -19.29
C ARG A 60 -7.29 -8.97 -18.87
N LYS A 61 -6.99 -9.18 -17.59
CA LYS A 61 -6.58 -10.50 -17.06
C LYS A 61 -7.69 -11.54 -17.25
N TYR A 62 -8.93 -11.23 -16.89
CA TYR A 62 -10.06 -12.15 -17.07
C TYR A 62 -10.38 -12.42 -18.55
N ARG A 63 -10.24 -11.43 -19.42
CA ARG A 63 -10.37 -11.62 -20.88
C ARG A 63 -9.30 -12.54 -21.45
N LEU A 64 -8.05 -12.41 -21.00
CA LEU A 64 -6.96 -13.25 -21.49
C LEU A 64 -7.09 -14.70 -21.00
N LEU A 65 -7.56 -14.92 -19.77
CA LEU A 65 -7.80 -16.26 -19.23
C LEU A 65 -8.97 -16.97 -19.93
N GLY A 66 -10.08 -16.26 -20.21
CA GLY A 66 -11.21 -16.85 -20.93
C GLY A 66 -10.95 -17.20 -22.41
N ASN A 67 -9.79 -16.79 -22.96
CA ASN A 67 -9.37 -17.15 -24.32
C ASN A 67 -8.47 -18.38 -24.37
N THR A 68 -8.00 -18.89 -23.23
CA THR A 68 -7.16 -20.10 -23.14
C THR A 68 -7.94 -21.36 -22.74
N ASP A 69 -9.26 -21.23 -22.56
CA ASP A 69 -10.16 -22.31 -22.12
C ASP A 69 -10.88 -23.03 -23.28
N PHE A 70 -10.31 -23.03 -24.49
CA PHE A 70 -10.77 -23.78 -25.67
C PHE A 70 -9.64 -24.59 -26.30
#